data_AF-A0A376RQD4-F1
#
_entry.id   AF-A0A376RQD4-F1
#
_cell.length_a   1.000
_cell.length_b   1.000
_cell.length_c   1.000
_cell.angle_alpha   90.00
_cell.angle_beta   90.00
_cell.angle_gamma   90.00
#
_symmetry.space_group_name_H-M   'P 1'
#
loop_
_entity.id
_entity.type
_entity.pdbx_description
1 polymer ?
#
loop_
_entity_poly.entity_id
_entity_poly.type
_entity_poly.pdbx_seq_one_letter_code
_entity_poly.pdbx_strand_id
1 'polypeptide(L)'
;MPQSLPDTTPPKRRFRWPTGMPQLAALLLVLLVDSLVAPHFWQVVLQDGRLFGSPIDILNRAAPVALLAIGMTLVIATGGIDLSVGAVMAIAGATTAAMTVAGFSLPIVLLSALGTGILAGLWNRHTGSDPQNSAVCRHPDPDGRRARRGATDHRRADRHV
;
A
#
# COMPACT_ATOMS: atom_id res chain seq x y z
N MET A 1 -8.32 -18.94 -56.14
CA MET A 1 -7.85 -18.05 -55.06
C MET A 1 -9.01 -17.79 -54.12
N PRO A 2 -8.99 -18.25 -52.85
CA PRO A 2 -10.05 -17.95 -51.90
C PRO A 2 -9.81 -16.56 -51.33
N GLN A 3 -10.79 -15.67 -51.45
CA GLN A 3 -10.77 -14.35 -50.82
C GLN A 3 -11.16 -14.51 -49.35
N SER A 4 -10.23 -14.22 -48.44
CA SER A 4 -10.49 -14.16 -47.00
C SER A 4 -11.25 -12.88 -46.68
N LEU A 5 -12.46 -13.01 -46.12
CA LEU A 5 -13.31 -11.93 -45.62
C LEU A 5 -12.60 -11.14 -44.51
N PRO A 6 -12.74 -9.80 -44.45
CA PRO A 6 -12.19 -9.00 -43.37
C PRO A 6 -13.03 -9.17 -42.09
N ASP A 7 -12.38 -9.55 -40.99
CA ASP A 7 -12.99 -9.61 -39.65
C ASP A 7 -13.45 -8.22 -39.19
N THR A 8 -14.76 -7.96 -39.24
CA THR A 8 -15.38 -6.74 -38.71
C THR A 8 -15.92 -6.96 -37.30
N THR A 9 -15.06 -7.37 -36.36
CA THR A 9 -15.44 -7.29 -34.93
C THR A 9 -15.25 -5.85 -34.46
N PRO A 10 -16.33 -5.14 -34.05
CA PRO A 10 -16.19 -3.79 -33.53
C PRO A 10 -15.32 -3.85 -32.26
N PRO A 11 -14.35 -2.93 -32.10
CA PRO A 11 -13.48 -2.95 -30.93
C PRO A 11 -14.33 -2.79 -29.67
N LYS A 12 -14.39 -3.83 -28.83
CA LYS A 12 -14.94 -3.74 -27.47
C LYS A 12 -14.13 -2.67 -26.74
N ARG A 13 -14.69 -1.45 -26.60
CA ARG A 13 -14.13 -0.37 -25.77
C ARG A 13 -14.12 -0.85 -24.32
N ARG A 14 -13.02 -1.46 -23.92
CA ARG A 14 -12.74 -1.79 -22.53
C ARG A 14 -12.58 -0.45 -21.82
N PHE A 15 -13.59 -0.04 -21.06
CA PHE A 15 -13.56 1.16 -20.25
C PHE A 15 -12.47 0.98 -19.18
N ARG A 16 -11.24 1.42 -19.50
CA ARG A 16 -10.13 1.47 -18.55
C ARG A 16 -10.32 2.74 -17.75
N TRP A 17 -10.80 2.58 -16.53
CA TRP A 17 -10.71 3.62 -15.53
C TRP A 17 -9.24 4.04 -15.35
N PRO A 18 -8.93 5.35 -15.33
CA PRO A 18 -7.58 5.82 -15.09
C PRO A 18 -7.09 5.41 -13.69
N THR A 19 -5.80 5.10 -13.61
CA THR A 19 -5.10 4.69 -12.39
C THR A 19 -5.25 5.78 -11.32
N GLY A 20 -6.04 5.53 -10.27
CA GLY A 20 -6.35 6.51 -9.22
C GLY A 20 -7.85 6.74 -8.97
N MET A 21 -8.70 6.52 -9.98
CA MET A 21 -10.14 6.70 -9.82
C MET A 21 -10.82 5.77 -8.80
N PRO A 22 -10.43 4.48 -8.64
CA PRO A 22 -11.08 3.65 -7.62
C PRO A 22 -10.80 4.13 -6.20
N GLN A 23 -9.61 4.70 -5.91
CA GLN A 23 -9.33 5.27 -4.59
C GLN A 23 -10.16 6.52 -4.31
N LEU A 24 -10.28 7.43 -5.29
CA LEU A 24 -11.10 8.63 -5.16
C LEU A 24 -12.59 8.27 -5.03
N ALA A 25 -13.06 7.28 -5.79
CA ALA A 25 -14.43 6.78 -5.70
C ALA A 25 -14.70 6.17 -4.32
N ALA A 26 -13.77 5.38 -3.78
CA ALA A 26 -13.88 4.82 -2.44
C ALA A 26 -13.91 5.92 -1.35
N LEU A 27 -13.05 6.92 -1.47
CA LEU A 27 -13.03 8.07 -0.55
C LEU A 27 -14.35 8.85 -0.57
N LEU A 28 -14.84 9.18 -1.77
CA LEU A 28 -16.13 9.86 -1.95
C LEU A 28 -17.29 9.03 -1.42
N LEU A 29 -17.27 7.72 -1.65
CA LEU A 29 -18.31 6.82 -1.16
C LEU A 29 -18.36 6.80 0.37
N VAL A 30 -17.22 6.67 1.04
CA VAL A 30 -17.16 6.69 2.51
C VAL A 30 -17.64 8.05 3.04
N LEU A 31 -17.19 9.15 2.45
CA LEU A 31 -17.57 10.50 2.87
C LEU A 31 -19.08 10.77 2.69
N LEU A 32 -19.66 10.21 1.62
CA LEU A 32 -21.10 10.29 1.37
C LEU A 32 -21.89 9.48 2.41
N VAL A 33 -21.45 8.26 2.71
CA VAL A 33 -22.09 7.42 3.73
C VAL A 33 -22.02 8.11 5.10
N ASP A 34 -20.85 8.61 5.49
CA ASP A 34 -20.67 9.34 6.76
C ASP A 34 -21.55 10.59 6.82
N SER A 35 -21.66 11.33 5.72
CA SER A 35 -22.52 12.51 5.61
C SER A 35 -24.02 12.18 5.74
N LEU A 36 -24.46 10.98 5.37
CA LEU A 36 -25.85 10.53 5.49
C LEU A 36 -26.17 9.97 6.88
N VAL A 37 -25.20 9.28 7.50
CA VAL A 37 -25.35 8.65 8.81
C VAL A 37 -25.23 9.67 9.96
N ALA A 38 -24.35 10.67 9.82
CA ALA A 38 -24.12 11.68 10.85
C ALA A 38 -24.74 13.03 10.44
N PRO A 39 -25.90 13.44 11.01
CA PRO A 39 -26.65 14.63 10.60
C PRO A 39 -25.94 15.99 10.83
N HIS A 40 -24.72 16.00 11.36
CA HIS A 40 -23.89 17.18 11.55
C HIS A 40 -22.43 16.94 11.15
N PHE A 41 -22.17 15.98 10.24
CA PHE A 41 -20.82 15.60 9.84
C PHE A 41 -19.96 16.79 9.38
N TRP A 42 -20.57 17.76 8.67
CA TRP A 42 -19.86 18.93 8.15
C TRP A 42 -19.81 20.12 9.13
N GLN A 43 -20.33 19.95 10.35
CA GLN A 43 -20.37 21.02 11.32
C GLN A 43 -18.97 21.22 11.91
N VAL A 44 -18.43 22.42 11.70
CA VAL A 44 -17.18 22.87 12.31
C VAL A 44 -17.51 24.01 13.28
N VAL A 45 -17.21 23.80 14.55
CA VAL A 45 -17.45 24.75 15.64
C VAL A 45 -16.11 25.28 16.14
N LEU A 46 -15.99 26.60 16.26
CA LEU A 46 -14.84 27.21 16.92
C LEU A 46 -15.17 27.41 18.40
N GLN A 47 -14.55 26.60 19.28
CA GLN A 47 -14.66 26.74 20.74
C GLN A 47 -13.28 27.09 21.29
N ASP A 48 -13.20 28.14 22.12
CA ASP A 48 -11.97 28.55 22.82
C ASP A 48 -10.73 28.72 21.90
N GLY A 49 -10.96 29.23 20.68
CA GLY A 49 -9.91 29.43 19.67
C GLY A 49 -9.44 28.15 18.96
N ARG A 50 -10.11 27.01 19.20
CA ARG A 50 -9.83 25.72 18.54
C ARG A 50 -11.00 25.28 17.68
N LEU A 51 -10.69 24.72 16.51
CA LEU A 51 -11.67 24.17 15.59
C LEU A 51 -12.02 22.74 16.02
N PHE A 52 -13.30 22.48 16.20
CA PHE A 52 -13.87 21.18 16.53
C PHE A 52 -14.90 20.77 15.48
N GLY A 53 -15.06 19.47 15.27
CA GLY A 53 -15.98 18.92 14.29
C GLY A 53 -15.44 17.62 13.71
N SER A 54 -16.32 16.78 13.20
CA SER A 54 -15.95 15.51 12.56
C SER A 54 -14.85 15.65 11.49
N PRO A 55 -14.86 16.68 10.60
CA PRO A 55 -13.82 16.81 9.58
C PRO A 55 -12.46 17.12 10.18
N ILE A 56 -12.42 17.93 11.24
CA ILE A 56 -11.19 18.31 11.94
C ILE A 56 -10.62 17.13 12.72
N ASP A 57 -11.47 16.34 13.39
CA ASP A 57 -11.04 15.12 14.10
C ASP A 57 -10.48 14.08 13.12
N ILE A 58 -11.13 13.87 11.96
CA ILE A 58 -10.63 12.98 10.90
C ILE A 58 -9.25 13.44 10.43
N LEU A 59 -9.06 14.73 10.15
CA LEU A 59 -7.76 15.27 9.73
C LEU A 59 -6.69 15.11 10.82
N ASN A 60 -7.02 15.36 12.09
CA ASN A 60 -6.10 15.19 13.21
C ASN A 60 -5.69 13.71 13.40
N ARG A 61 -6.63 12.78 13.28
CA ARG A 61 -6.34 11.33 13.34
C ARG A 61 -5.62 10.83 12.09
N ALA A 62 -5.83 11.47 10.95
CA ALA A 62 -5.14 11.15 9.70
C ALA A 62 -3.69 11.67 9.69
N ALA A 63 -3.37 12.73 10.43
CA ALA A 63 -2.03 13.34 10.40
C ALA A 63 -0.87 12.36 10.73
N PRO A 64 -0.94 11.53 11.79
CA PRO A 64 0.08 10.50 12.04
C PRO A 64 0.21 9.47 10.90
N VAL A 65 -0.92 9.06 10.32
CA VAL A 65 -0.95 8.09 9.22
C VAL A 65 -0.39 8.68 7.93
N ALA A 66 -0.68 9.96 7.65
CA ALA A 66 -0.14 10.68 6.50
C ALA A 66 1.38 10.85 6.61
N LEU A 67 1.89 11.20 7.79
CA LEU A 67 3.33 11.28 8.05
C LEU A 67 4.01 9.92 7.82
N LEU A 68 3.39 8.83 8.30
CA LEU A 68 3.87 7.47 8.06
C LEU A 68 3.85 7.11 6.57
N ALA A 69 2.80 7.46 5.84
CA ALA A 69 2.68 7.20 4.40
C ALA A 69 3.75 7.92 3.58
N ILE A 70 4.13 9.14 3.96
CA ILE A 70 5.26 9.86 3.36
C ILE A 70 6.57 9.07 3.59
N GLY A 71 6.79 8.60 4.82
CA GLY A 71 7.94 7.74 5.15
C GLY A 71 7.98 6.47 4.30
N MET A 72 6.84 5.80 4.13
CA MET A 72 6.71 4.62 3.27
C MET A 72 7.03 4.92 1.80
N THR A 73 6.62 6.10 1.33
CA THR A 73 6.91 6.54 -0.05
C THR A 73 8.42 6.74 -0.26
N LEU A 74 9.13 7.33 0.71
CA LEU A 74 10.57 7.54 0.65
C LEU A 74 11.37 6.23 0.74
N VAL A 75 10.93 5.28 1.57
CA VAL A 75 11.55 3.93 1.67
C VAL A 75 11.41 3.16 0.35
N ILE A 76 10.23 3.21 -0.28
CA ILE A 76 10.00 2.56 -1.57
C ILE A 76 10.81 3.26 -2.68
N ALA A 77 10.83 4.60 -2.68
CA ALA A 77 11.56 5.38 -3.69
C ALA A 77 13.08 5.16 -3.65
N THR A 78 13.64 4.81 -2.50
CA THR A 78 15.08 4.50 -2.34
C THR A 78 15.43 3.05 -2.73
N GLY A 79 14.49 2.28 -3.29
CA GLY A 79 14.69 0.89 -3.73
C GLY A 79 14.49 -0.15 -2.62
N GLY A 80 13.98 0.26 -1.46
CA GLY A 80 13.60 -0.63 -0.37
C GLY A 80 12.24 -1.27 -0.62
N ILE A 81 12.19 -2.60 -0.75
CA ILE A 81 10.95 -3.39 -0.80
C ILE A 81 10.33 -3.53 0.60
N ASP A 82 10.44 -2.52 1.47
CA ASP A 82 10.06 -2.72 2.86
C ASP A 82 8.58 -2.40 3.11
N LEU A 83 7.72 -3.30 2.60
CA LEU A 83 6.29 -3.34 2.89
C LEU A 83 5.99 -3.69 4.36
N SER A 84 7.01 -4.05 5.15
CA SER A 84 6.82 -4.60 6.49
C SER A 84 6.25 -3.61 7.50
N VAL A 85 6.45 -2.29 7.33
CA VAL A 85 5.87 -1.30 8.25
C VAL A 85 4.34 -1.40 8.26
N GLY A 86 3.72 -1.66 7.11
CA GLY A 86 2.27 -1.88 7.02
C GLY A 86 1.85 -3.20 7.71
N ALA A 87 2.63 -4.26 7.54
CA ALA A 87 2.37 -5.55 8.19
C ALA A 87 2.54 -5.48 9.71
N VAL A 88 3.60 -4.83 10.20
CA VAL A 88 3.88 -4.61 11.62
C VAL A 88 2.80 -3.71 12.23
N MET A 89 2.41 -2.63 11.54
CA MET A 89 1.30 -1.77 11.97
C MET A 89 -0.03 -2.55 12.07
N ALA A 90 -0.31 -3.43 11.10
CA ALA A 90 -1.51 -4.26 11.12
C ALA A 90 -1.50 -5.26 12.28
N ILE A 91 -0.37 -5.94 12.51
CA ILE A 91 -0.22 -6.89 13.62
C ILE A 91 -0.35 -6.18 14.97
N ALA A 92 0.36 -5.07 15.17
CA ALA A 92 0.29 -4.30 16.43
C ALA A 92 -1.13 -3.73 16.68
N GLY A 93 -1.80 -3.24 15.63
CA GLY A 93 -3.18 -2.76 15.70
C GLY A 93 -4.18 -3.86 16.02
N ALA A 94 -4.06 -5.02 15.36
CA ALA A 94 -4.90 -6.19 15.63
C ALA A 94 -4.71 -6.72 17.07
N THR A 95 -3.46 -6.80 17.55
CA THR A 95 -3.15 -7.18 18.93
C THR A 95 -3.76 -6.19 19.93
N THR A 96 -3.60 -4.88 19.68
CA THR A 96 -4.20 -3.84 20.53
C THR A 96 -5.71 -4.01 20.60
N ALA A 97 -6.38 -4.12 19.46
CA ALA A 97 -7.83 -4.29 19.38
C ALA A 97 -8.29 -5.57 20.09
N ALA A 98 -7.62 -6.71 19.86
CA ALA A 98 -7.95 -7.98 20.50
C ALA A 98 -7.81 -7.93 22.02
N MET A 99 -6.73 -7.32 22.52
CA MET A 99 -6.49 -7.21 23.97
C MET A 99 -7.41 -6.19 24.64
N THR A 100 -7.76 -5.10 23.96
CA THR A 100 -8.77 -4.15 24.46
C THR A 100 -10.15 -4.80 24.54
N VAL A 101 -10.58 -5.55 23.52
CA VAL A 101 -11.87 -6.26 23.54
C VAL A 101 -11.89 -7.36 24.60
N ALA A 102 -10.76 -8.00 24.86
CA ALA A 102 -10.61 -8.98 25.94
C ALA A 102 -10.60 -8.37 27.36
N GLY A 103 -10.67 -7.04 27.49
CA GLY A 103 -10.78 -6.35 28.79
C GLY A 103 -9.47 -6.20 29.55
N PHE A 104 -8.32 -6.37 28.91
CA PHE A 104 -7.02 -6.16 29.57
C PHE A 104 -6.77 -4.69 29.90
N SER A 105 -5.97 -4.45 30.94
CA SER A 105 -5.59 -3.10 31.33
C SER A 105 -4.68 -2.44 30.29
N LEU A 106 -4.79 -1.11 30.17
CA LEU A 106 -4.07 -0.31 29.17
C LEU A 106 -2.55 -0.59 29.12
N PRO A 107 -1.84 -0.76 30.25
CA PRO A 107 -0.41 -1.10 30.22
C PRO A 107 -0.12 -2.44 29.56
N ILE A 108 -0.96 -3.46 29.78
CA ILE A 108 -0.79 -4.81 29.21
C ILE A 108 -1.03 -4.78 27.70
N VAL A 109 -2.05 -4.03 27.27
CA VAL A 109 -2.35 -3.84 25.85
C VAL A 109 -1.17 -3.18 25.12
N LEU A 110 -0.57 -2.13 25.70
CA LEU A 110 0.58 -1.46 25.10
C LEU A 110 1.82 -2.36 25.04
N LEU A 111 2.12 -3.09 26.12
CA LEU A 111 3.27 -4.00 26.16
C LEU A 111 3.12 -5.15 25.16
N SER A 112 1.92 -5.71 25.02
CA SER A 112 1.64 -6.77 24.05
C SER A 112 1.71 -6.28 22.60
N ALA A 113 1.18 -5.08 22.31
CA ALA A 113 1.28 -4.47 20.99
C ALA A 113 2.74 -4.17 20.59
N LEU A 114 3.53 -3.63 21.51
CA LEU A 114 4.97 -3.41 21.30
C LEU A 114 5.73 -4.73 21.12
N GLY A 115 5.46 -5.72 21.98
CA GLY A 115 6.09 -7.03 21.91
C GLY A 115 5.80 -7.74 20.59
N THR A 116 4.55 -7.78 20.16
CA THR A 116 4.16 -8.40 18.88
C THR A 116 4.73 -7.64 17.68
N GLY A 117 4.76 -6.30 17.71
CA GLY A 117 5.36 -5.50 16.65
C GLY A 117 6.87 -5.72 16.49
N ILE A 118 7.62 -5.77 17.61
CA ILE A 118 9.06 -6.05 17.61
C ILE A 118 9.33 -7.46 17.08
N LEU A 119 8.60 -8.46 17.57
CA LEU A 119 8.74 -9.85 17.14
C LEU A 119 8.47 -10.02 15.64
N ALA A 120 7.40 -9.40 15.13
CA ALA A 120 7.06 -9.44 13.71
C ALA A 120 8.14 -8.77 12.85
N GLY A 121 8.66 -7.62 13.28
CA GLY A 121 9.74 -6.91 12.58
C GLY A 121 11.05 -7.71 12.54
N LEU A 122 11.44 -8.32 13.67
CA LEU A 122 12.63 -9.16 13.75
C LEU A 122 12.52 -10.43 12.90
N TRP A 123 11.34 -11.06 12.89
CA TRP A 123 11.07 -12.23 12.06
C TRP A 123 11.21 -11.92 10.57
N ASN A 124 10.68 -10.77 10.13
CA ASN A 124 10.79 -10.33 8.75
C ASN A 124 12.25 -10.10 8.33
N ARG A 125 13.07 -9.54 9.22
CA ARG A 125 14.52 -9.36 8.99
C ARG A 125 15.27 -10.69 8.90
N HIS A 126 14.92 -11.67 9.74
CA HIS A 126 15.61 -12.97 9.75
C HIS A 126 15.29 -13.82 8.52
N THR A 127 14.05 -13.76 8.04
CA THR A 127 13.60 -14.56 6.89
C THR A 127 13.99 -13.93 5.54
N GLY A 128 14.26 -12.61 5.51
CA GLY A 128 14.66 -11.86 4.31
C GLY A 128 16.15 -11.90 3.98
N SER A 129 16.98 -12.65 4.71
CA SER A 129 18.40 -12.83 4.39
C SER A 129 18.61 -13.87 3.29
N ASP A 130 17.91 -13.74 2.16
CA ASP A 130 18.20 -14.53 0.97
C ASP A 130 19.45 -13.95 0.27
N PRO A 131 20.53 -14.74 0.04
CA PRO A 131 21.74 -14.28 -0.63
C PRO A 131 21.54 -13.84 -2.09
N GLN A 132 20.34 -13.98 -2.65
CA GLN A 132 20.05 -13.72 -4.06
C GLN A 132 20.08 -12.22 -4.43
N ASN A 133 19.88 -11.29 -3.48
CA ASN A 133 20.01 -9.85 -3.76
C ASN A 133 21.49 -9.40 -3.84
N SER A 134 22.42 -10.18 -3.29
CA SER A 134 23.86 -9.87 -3.30
C SER A 134 24.53 -10.09 -4.66
N ALA A 135 23.85 -10.75 -5.61
CA ALA A 135 24.35 -10.98 -6.97
C ALA A 135 24.04 -9.82 -7.93
N VAL A 136 23.03 -8.99 -7.64
CA VAL A 136 22.70 -7.79 -8.45
C VAL A 136 23.72 -6.68 -8.21
N CYS A 137 24.34 -6.63 -7.03
CA CYS A 137 25.38 -5.65 -6.67
C CYS A 137 26.81 -6.06 -7.09
N ARG A 138 27.01 -7.17 -7.82
CA ARG A 138 28.34 -7.51 -8.32
C ARG A 138 28.57 -6.95 -9.72
N HIS A 139 29.34 -5.86 -9.72
CA HIS A 139 30.09 -5.27 -10.84
C HIS A 139 29.25 -4.58 -11.93
N PRO A 140 29.52 -3.29 -12.26
CA PRO A 140 29.11 -2.77 -13.56
C PRO A 140 29.76 -3.65 -14.61
N ASP A 141 28.95 -4.30 -15.45
CA ASP A 141 29.40 -5.07 -16.63
C ASP A 141 30.04 -4.07 -17.60
N PRO A 142 31.38 -4.00 -17.69
CA PRO A 142 32.03 -3.02 -18.56
C PRO A 142 31.77 -3.31 -20.04
N ASP A 143 31.29 -4.53 -20.36
CA ASP A 143 31.10 -5.01 -21.72
C ASP A 143 29.63 -5.02 -22.18
N GLY A 144 28.66 -4.67 -21.33
CA GLY A 144 27.23 -4.63 -21.68
C GLY A 144 26.65 -5.94 -22.25
N ARG A 145 27.32 -7.08 -22.05
CA ARG A 145 26.95 -8.38 -22.64
C ARG A 145 25.73 -8.98 -21.95
N ARG A 146 25.47 -8.66 -20.68
CA ARG A 146 24.28 -9.15 -19.94
C ARG A 146 22.98 -8.58 -20.49
N ALA A 147 22.95 -7.31 -20.90
CA ALA A 147 21.76 -6.69 -21.50
C ALA A 147 21.37 -7.36 -22.84
N ARG A 148 22.36 -7.79 -23.63
CA ARG A 148 22.12 -8.50 -24.90
C ARG A 148 21.60 -9.93 -24.72
N ARG A 149 21.94 -10.61 -23.63
CA ARG A 149 21.42 -11.96 -23.33
C ARG A 149 19.93 -11.93 -22.92
N GLY A 150 19.50 -10.93 -22.12
CA GLY A 150 18.08 -10.79 -21.77
C GLY A 150 17.18 -10.44 -22.97
N ALA A 151 17.67 -9.59 -23.88
CA ALA A 151 16.93 -9.22 -25.09
C ALA A 151 16.80 -10.35 -26.13
N THR A 152 17.75 -11.30 -26.14
CA THR A 152 17.68 -12.48 -27.02
C THR A 152 16.78 -13.57 -26.46
N ASP A 153 16.63 -13.66 -25.13
CA ASP A 153 15.76 -14.65 -24.50
C ASP A 153 14.27 -14.28 -24.59
N HIS A 154 13.94 -12.99 -24.44
CA HIS A 154 12.56 -12.50 -24.67
C HIS A 154 12.08 -12.73 -26.10
N ARG A 155 12.96 -12.60 -27.11
CA ARG A 155 12.62 -12.94 -28.51
C ARG A 155 12.47 -14.44 -28.76
N ARG A 156 12.94 -15.30 -27.84
CA ARG A 156 12.87 -16.75 -27.96
C ARG A 156 11.63 -17.31 -27.25
N ALA A 157 11.17 -16.65 -26.18
CA ALA A 157 9.90 -16.95 -25.52
C ALA A 157 8.68 -16.63 -26.41
N ASP A 158 8.76 -15.59 -27.24
CA ASP A 158 7.69 -15.22 -28.19
C ASP A 158 7.63 -16.10 -29.46
N ARG A 159 8.50 -17.12 -29.60
CA ARG A 159 8.48 -18.05 -30.75
C ARG A 159 7.73 -19.36 -30.49
N HIS A 160 7.08 -19.52 -29.34
CA HIS A 160 6.35 -20.74 -28.97
C HIS A 160 4.87 -20.51 -28.61
N VAL A 161 4.26 -19.42 -29.09
CA VAL A 161 2.81 -19.21 -29.16
C VAL A 161 2.46 -18.81 -30.59
#